data_AF-A0A1I7X2Z5-F1
#
_entry.id   AF-A0A1I7X2Z5-F1
#
_cell.length_a   1.000
_cell.length_b   1.000
_cell.length_c   1.000
_cell.angle_alpha   90.00
_cell.angle_beta   90.00
_cell.angle_gamma   90.00
#
_symmetry.space_group_name_H-M   'P 1'
#
loop_
_entity.id
_entity.type
_entity.pdbx_description
1 polymer ?
#
loop_
_entity_poly.entity_id
_entity_poly.type
_entity_poly.pdbx_seq_one_letter_code
_entity_poly.pdbx_strand_id
1 'polypeptide(L)'
;MAKSDVLRNSNLEMNDDRTGDEDEETCAVNLCKEFVWIQSTRAQKTFQSALTCLRECCIRLHLGHKCDSRLGVPLSQPLSERQFLIGKHGGDNLKATVTLLGDNVIQAEVVIKHAKTAGGVFRAVAQPDIQWKLQQLQDLGNHISRATVALCDLERHMKDLGANGQFGLESGELILCSARSIKEEITAARSAILLPRKRYVHHTRWYHDKVHLKVYLFQWLNASCHT
;
A
#
# COMPACT_ATOMS: atom_id res chain seq x y z
N MET A 1 -70.31 -62.89 -20.30
CA MET A 1 -69.59 -61.91 -21.14
C MET A 1 -69.90 -60.51 -20.64
N ALA A 2 -68.98 -59.90 -19.89
CA ALA A 2 -68.90 -58.47 -19.61
C ALA A 2 -67.45 -58.16 -19.20
N LYS A 3 -66.84 -57.16 -19.83
CA LYS A 3 -65.49 -56.62 -19.60
C LYS A 3 -65.58 -55.39 -18.68
N SER A 4 -64.40 -54.96 -18.17
CA SER A 4 -64.06 -53.76 -17.37
C SER A 4 -63.83 -54.09 -15.88
N ASP A 5 -62.78 -53.68 -15.18
CA ASP A 5 -61.85 -52.54 -15.28
C ASP A 5 -60.44 -52.99 -14.82
N VAL A 6 -59.37 -52.86 -15.62
CA VAL A 6 -58.57 -51.65 -15.89
C VAL A 6 -57.83 -51.11 -14.65
N LEU A 7 -56.56 -51.55 -14.55
CA LEU A 7 -55.34 -50.78 -14.27
C LEU A 7 -55.43 -49.70 -13.17
N ARG A 8 -54.98 -50.06 -11.96
CA ARG A 8 -54.56 -49.10 -10.94
C ARG A 8 -53.04 -48.86 -11.07
N ASN A 9 -52.72 -47.67 -11.57
CA ASN A 9 -51.52 -46.86 -11.32
C ASN A 9 -50.18 -47.58 -11.10
N SER A 10 -49.37 -47.60 -12.16
CA SER A 10 -47.91 -47.64 -12.08
C SER A 10 -47.34 -46.69 -13.14
N ASN A 11 -47.47 -45.39 -12.90
CA ASN A 11 -46.83 -44.34 -13.69
C ASN A 11 -46.82 -43.07 -12.83
N LEU A 12 -45.87 -42.97 -11.91
CA LEU A 12 -45.49 -41.74 -11.21
C LEU A 12 -44.31 -42.11 -10.32
N GLU A 13 -43.09 -41.96 -10.85
CA GLU A 13 -41.81 -41.72 -10.15
C GLU A 13 -40.68 -41.99 -11.14
N MET A 14 -40.44 -41.04 -12.06
CA MET A 14 -39.28 -41.09 -12.97
C MET A 14 -39.09 -39.75 -13.71
N ASN A 15 -39.26 -38.62 -13.03
CA ASN A 15 -39.10 -37.28 -13.64
C ASN A 15 -38.51 -36.22 -12.68
N ASP A 16 -37.74 -36.59 -11.66
CA ASP A 16 -37.18 -35.60 -10.72
C ASP A 16 -35.67 -35.34 -10.88
N ASP A 17 -34.94 -36.20 -11.60
CA ASP A 17 -33.47 -36.11 -11.68
C ASP A 17 -32.99 -35.14 -12.79
N ARG A 18 -33.74 -35.01 -13.89
CA ARG A 18 -33.35 -34.16 -15.04
C ARG A 18 -33.46 -32.66 -14.77
N THR A 19 -34.35 -32.26 -13.87
CA THR A 19 -34.54 -30.85 -13.50
C THR A 19 -33.35 -30.31 -12.71
N GLY A 20 -32.71 -31.15 -11.89
CA GLY A 20 -31.54 -30.76 -11.11
C GLY A 20 -30.30 -30.48 -11.97
N ASP A 21 -30.05 -31.30 -12.99
CA ASP A 21 -28.91 -31.14 -13.90
C ASP A 21 -29.05 -29.86 -14.77
N GLU A 22 -30.25 -29.57 -15.27
CA GLU A 22 -30.53 -28.35 -16.05
C GLU A 22 -30.38 -27.07 -15.22
N ASP A 23 -30.78 -27.13 -13.95
CA ASP A 23 -30.61 -26.03 -12.99
C ASP A 23 -29.13 -25.82 -12.65
N GLU A 24 -28.34 -26.89 -12.52
CA GLU A 24 -26.90 -26.82 -12.24
C GLU A 24 -26.11 -26.25 -13.42
N GLU A 25 -26.42 -26.64 -14.65
CA GLU A 25 -25.82 -26.06 -15.86
C GLU A 25 -26.17 -24.57 -16.01
N THR A 26 -27.42 -24.21 -15.76
CA THR A 26 -27.87 -22.81 -15.77
C THR A 26 -27.14 -21.98 -14.70
N CYS A 27 -26.95 -22.54 -13.51
CA CYS A 27 -26.19 -21.92 -12.43
C CYS A 27 -24.73 -21.67 -12.84
N ALA A 28 -24.07 -22.66 -13.46
CA ALA A 28 -22.69 -22.54 -13.93
C ALA A 28 -22.51 -21.44 -14.98
N VAL A 29 -23.45 -21.33 -15.93
CA VAL A 29 -23.46 -20.27 -16.95
C VAL A 29 -23.65 -18.89 -16.31
N ASN A 30 -24.55 -18.76 -15.34
CA ASN A 30 -24.78 -17.51 -14.63
C ASN A 30 -23.55 -17.09 -13.81
N LEU A 31 -22.89 -18.03 -13.14
CA LEU A 31 -21.65 -17.79 -12.42
C LEU A 31 -20.54 -17.26 -13.34
N CYS A 32 -20.40 -17.85 -14.54
CA CYS A 32 -19.45 -17.36 -15.54
C CYS A 32 -19.75 -15.91 -15.96
N LYS A 33 -21.04 -15.59 -16.20
CA LYS A 33 -21.47 -14.23 -16.57
C LYS A 33 -21.20 -13.23 -15.44
N GLU A 34 -21.51 -13.59 -14.20
CA GLU A 34 -21.21 -12.77 -13.03
C GLU A 34 -19.70 -12.52 -12.87
N PHE A 35 -18.89 -13.56 -13.06
CA PHE A 35 -17.45 -13.46 -12.96
C PHE A 35 -16.86 -12.49 -14.00
N VAL A 36 -17.32 -12.59 -15.25
CA VAL A 36 -16.95 -11.67 -16.33
C VAL A 36 -17.41 -10.24 -16.03
N TRP A 37 -18.64 -10.08 -15.53
CA TRP A 37 -19.17 -8.76 -15.15
C TRP A 37 -18.36 -8.10 -14.03
N ILE A 38 -17.97 -8.84 -13.00
CA ILE A 38 -17.13 -8.34 -11.90
C ILE A 38 -15.79 -7.83 -12.44
N GLN A 39 -15.15 -8.58 -13.34
CA GLN A 39 -13.89 -8.19 -13.96
C GLN A 39 -14.02 -6.92 -14.80
N SER A 40 -15.01 -6.88 -15.68
CA SER A 40 -15.17 -5.77 -16.64
C SER A 40 -15.64 -4.48 -15.98
N THR A 41 -16.47 -4.56 -14.93
CA THR A 41 -17.15 -3.38 -14.38
C THR A 41 -16.57 -2.95 -13.04
N ARG A 42 -16.34 -3.90 -12.11
CA ARG A 42 -15.98 -3.59 -10.72
C ARG A 42 -14.47 -3.53 -10.51
N ALA A 43 -13.74 -4.48 -11.08
CA ALA A 43 -12.29 -4.55 -10.90
C ALA A 43 -11.59 -3.33 -11.51
N GLN A 44 -11.96 -2.90 -12.72
CA GLN A 44 -11.38 -1.72 -13.37
C GLN A 44 -11.50 -0.46 -12.51
N LYS A 45 -12.70 -0.15 -11.99
CA LYS A 45 -12.95 1.01 -11.11
C LYS A 45 -12.12 0.95 -9.83
N THR A 46 -11.98 -0.25 -9.25
CA THR A 46 -11.19 -0.47 -8.04
C THR A 46 -9.71 -0.18 -8.28
N PHE A 47 -9.13 -0.68 -9.37
CA PHE A 47 -7.73 -0.46 -9.71
C PHE A 47 -7.43 0.98 -10.12
N GLN A 48 -8.35 1.65 -10.81
CA GLN A 48 -8.24 3.09 -11.07
C GLN A 48 -8.25 3.92 -9.79
N SER A 49 -9.07 3.53 -8.81
CA SER A 49 -9.09 4.19 -7.50
C SER A 49 -7.76 3.98 -6.76
N ALA A 50 -7.21 2.76 -6.79
CA ALA A 50 -5.89 2.46 -6.24
C ALA A 50 -4.77 3.23 -6.96
N LEU A 51 -4.81 3.39 -8.28
CA LEU A 51 -3.86 4.22 -9.05
C LEU A 51 -3.91 5.67 -8.60
N THR A 52 -5.11 6.20 -8.40
CA THR A 52 -5.30 7.58 -7.93
C THR A 52 -4.64 7.75 -6.56
N CYS A 53 -4.87 6.84 -5.62
CA CYS A 53 -4.21 6.88 -4.31
C CYS A 53 -2.68 6.79 -4.40
N LEU A 54 -2.15 5.86 -5.22
CA LEU A 54 -0.70 5.70 -5.38
C LEU A 54 -0.06 6.90 -6.08
N ARG A 55 -0.78 7.54 -7.01
CA ARG A 55 -0.35 8.78 -7.67
C ARG A 55 -0.15 9.89 -6.65
N GLU A 56 -1.09 10.07 -5.72
CA GLU A 56 -0.96 11.03 -4.63
C GLU A 56 0.23 10.72 -3.72
N CYS A 57 0.49 9.43 -3.44
CA CYS A 57 1.71 9.04 -2.72
C CYS A 57 2.98 9.44 -3.49
N CYS A 58 3.02 9.22 -4.81
CA CYS A 58 4.15 9.60 -5.64
C CYS A 58 4.40 11.12 -5.66
N ILE A 59 3.33 11.93 -5.69
CA ILE A 59 3.43 13.39 -5.63
C ILE A 59 4.05 13.82 -4.29
N ARG A 60 3.51 13.33 -3.16
CA ARG A 60 4.00 13.66 -1.81
C ARG A 60 5.45 13.25 -1.57
N LEU A 61 5.85 12.13 -2.16
CA LEU A 61 7.21 11.58 -2.04
C LEU A 61 8.17 12.11 -3.11
N HIS A 62 7.73 13.02 -3.99
CA HIS A 62 8.53 13.58 -5.09
C HIS A 62 9.14 12.49 -6.02
N LEU A 63 8.35 11.45 -6.30
CA LEU A 63 8.78 10.27 -7.06
C LEU A 63 8.62 10.41 -8.58
N GLY A 64 8.36 11.61 -9.12
CA GLY A 64 8.07 11.81 -10.54
C GLY A 64 9.11 11.22 -11.51
N HIS A 65 10.38 11.12 -11.09
CA HIS A 65 11.46 10.54 -11.89
C HIS A 65 11.63 9.01 -11.72
N LYS A 66 10.90 8.39 -10.79
CA LYS A 66 10.97 6.95 -10.48
C LYS A 66 9.70 6.20 -10.85
N CYS A 67 8.55 6.85 -10.69
CA CYS A 67 7.26 6.24 -10.99
C CYS A 67 7.02 6.12 -12.50
N ASP A 68 6.05 5.28 -12.86
CA ASP A 68 5.65 5.10 -14.24
C ASP A 68 5.11 6.41 -14.86
N SER A 69 5.63 6.76 -16.03
CA SER A 69 5.25 7.98 -16.77
C SER A 69 3.75 8.10 -17.05
N ARG A 70 3.03 6.96 -17.16
CA ARG A 70 1.58 6.91 -17.41
C ARG A 70 0.77 7.55 -16.29
N LEU A 71 1.29 7.64 -15.06
CA LEU A 71 0.60 8.29 -13.95
C LEU A 71 0.55 9.83 -14.09
N GLY A 72 1.39 10.42 -14.96
CA GLY A 72 1.45 11.88 -15.09
C GLY A 72 1.74 12.57 -13.76
N VAL A 73 2.69 12.03 -13.00
CA VAL A 73 3.20 12.67 -11.78
C VAL A 73 4.15 13.79 -12.19
N PRO A 74 3.93 15.04 -11.75
CA PRO A 74 4.82 16.14 -12.11
C PRO A 74 6.22 15.92 -11.57
N LEU A 75 7.22 16.34 -12.34
CA LEU A 75 8.59 16.44 -11.84
C LEU A 75 8.64 17.59 -10.83
N SER A 76 8.84 17.23 -9.57
CA SER A 76 8.95 18.18 -8.45
C SER A 76 10.20 17.86 -7.64
N GLN A 77 10.75 18.88 -7.01
CA GLN A 77 11.85 18.73 -6.06
C GLN A 77 11.32 18.85 -4.63
N PRO A 78 11.81 18.02 -3.70
CA PRO A 78 11.42 18.15 -2.30
C PRO A 78 11.89 19.50 -1.75
N LEU A 79 11.05 20.12 -0.92
CA LEU A 79 11.42 21.31 -0.16
C LEU A 79 12.02 20.90 1.19
N SER A 80 12.83 21.77 1.76
CA SER A 80 13.37 21.54 3.10
C SER A 80 12.29 21.77 4.16
N GLU A 81 12.04 20.78 4.99
CA GLU A 81 11.04 20.84 6.06
C GLU A 81 11.70 20.70 7.43
N ARG A 82 11.43 21.64 8.33
CA ARG A 82 11.96 21.64 9.70
C ARG A 82 10.93 21.06 10.68
N GLN A 83 11.35 20.04 11.43
CA GLN A 83 10.55 19.31 12.40
C GLN A 83 11.09 19.54 13.81
N PHE A 84 10.20 19.90 14.74
CA PHE A 84 10.54 20.09 16.15
C PHE A 84 10.14 18.86 16.96
N LEU A 85 11.14 18.25 17.58
CA LEU A 85 11.04 17.04 18.36
C LEU A 85 11.09 17.42 19.84
N ILE A 86 9.93 17.80 20.38
CA ILE A 86 9.76 18.26 21.76
C ILE A 86 8.72 17.39 22.45
N GLY A 87 9.00 16.98 23.68
CA GLY A 87 8.05 16.27 24.52
C GLY A 87 6.73 17.01 24.70
N LYS A 88 5.62 16.30 24.52
CA LYS A 88 4.27 16.85 24.62
C LYS A 88 3.92 17.41 26.00
N HIS A 89 4.65 17.03 27.05
CA HIS A 89 4.34 17.38 28.45
C HIS A 89 5.33 18.36 29.09
N GLY A 90 6.14 19.09 28.30
CA GLY A 90 6.93 20.24 28.78
C GLY A 90 8.07 19.95 29.77
N GLY A 91 8.17 18.73 30.30
CA GLY A 91 9.22 18.27 31.23
C GLY A 91 10.44 17.63 30.57
N ASP A 92 10.50 17.57 29.23
CA ASP A 92 11.57 16.86 28.56
C ASP A 92 12.89 17.64 28.62
N ASN A 93 13.88 16.99 29.20
CA ASN A 93 15.27 17.42 29.20
C ASN A 93 15.92 17.30 27.81
N LEU A 94 15.22 16.80 26.79
CA LEU A 94 15.69 16.62 25.44
C LEU A 94 14.80 17.40 24.46
N LYS A 95 15.42 18.27 23.66
CA LYS A 95 14.78 18.88 22.50
C LYS A 95 15.63 18.56 21.29
N ALA A 96 15.00 18.17 20.19
CA ALA A 96 15.70 18.04 18.92
C ALA A 96 14.99 18.80 17.82
N THR A 97 15.74 19.30 16.85
CA THR A 97 15.23 19.91 15.63
C THR A 97 15.87 19.20 14.46
N VAL A 98 15.08 18.85 13.46
CA VAL A 98 15.53 18.11 12.28
C VAL A 98 15.08 18.85 11.06
N THR A 99 15.97 19.07 10.10
CA THR A 99 15.58 19.54 8.77
C THR A 99 15.72 18.40 7.78
N LEU A 100 14.62 18.06 7.12
CA LEU A 100 14.51 17.03 6.09
C LEU A 100 14.50 17.67 4.71
N LEU A 101 15.16 17.04 3.74
CA LEU A 101 15.04 17.32 2.31
C LEU A 101 14.75 15.99 1.60
N GLY A 102 13.47 15.76 1.32
CA GLY A 102 13.01 14.47 0.79
C GLY A 102 13.33 13.32 1.76
N ASP A 103 14.16 12.38 1.32
CA ASP A 103 14.60 11.25 2.13
C ASP A 103 15.90 11.51 2.92
N ASN A 104 16.39 12.75 2.97
CA ASN A 104 17.66 13.09 3.64
C ASN A 104 17.43 13.98 4.86
N VAL A 105 18.07 13.64 5.98
CA VAL A 105 18.29 14.58 7.08
C VAL A 105 19.49 15.44 6.70
N ILE A 106 19.25 16.73 6.47
CA ILE A 106 20.28 17.70 6.06
C ILE A 106 20.78 18.56 7.23
N GLN A 107 20.03 18.60 8.32
CA GLN A 107 20.44 19.24 9.56
C GLN A 107 19.79 18.54 10.74
N ALA A 108 20.53 18.33 11.81
CA ALA A 108 19.96 17.92 13.08
C ALA A 108 20.63 18.68 14.22
N GLU A 109 19.82 19.18 15.14
CA GLU A 109 20.26 19.84 16.35
C GLU A 109 19.61 19.15 17.54
N VAL A 110 20.38 18.92 18.59
CA VAL A 110 19.93 18.29 19.83
C VAL A 110 20.38 19.15 21.01
N VAL A 111 19.45 19.44 21.90
CA VAL A 111 19.67 20.19 23.13
C VAL A 111 19.26 19.30 24.30
N ILE A 112 20.20 19.03 25.21
CA ILE A 112 20.00 18.21 26.39
C ILE A 112 20.24 19.05 27.65
N LYS A 113 19.24 19.16 28.51
CA LYS A 113 19.36 19.73 29.85
C LYS A 113 19.76 18.64 30.83
N HIS A 114 20.93 18.76 31.45
CA HIS A 114 21.39 17.78 32.42
C HIS A 114 20.92 18.15 33.83
N ALA A 115 19.98 17.35 34.38
CA ALA A 115 19.33 17.65 35.65
C ALA A 115 20.28 17.74 36.86
N LYS A 116 21.47 17.12 36.79
CA LYS A 116 22.44 17.07 37.89
C LYS A 116 23.52 18.16 37.83
N THR A 117 23.49 19.03 36.82
CA THR A 117 24.49 20.10 36.65
C THR A 117 23.77 21.44 36.58
N ALA A 118 24.00 22.33 37.54
CA ALA A 118 23.41 23.67 37.53
C ALA A 118 23.84 24.41 36.24
N GLY A 119 22.87 24.79 35.41
CA GLY A 119 23.11 25.43 34.11
C GLY A 119 23.64 24.51 33.00
N GLY A 120 23.76 23.19 33.24
CA GLY A 120 24.32 22.24 32.28
C GLY A 120 23.39 21.98 31.10
N VAL A 121 23.53 22.77 30.03
CA VAL A 121 22.87 22.55 28.74
C VAL A 121 23.91 22.11 27.72
N PHE A 122 23.74 20.91 27.19
CA PHE A 122 24.54 20.38 26.10
C PHE A 122 23.83 20.60 24.78
N ARG A 123 24.53 21.21 23.82
CA ARG A 123 24.04 21.40 22.46
C ARG A 123 24.94 20.64 21.50
N ALA A 124 24.34 19.82 20.65
CA ALA A 124 25.01 19.12 19.57
C ALA A 124 24.32 19.49 18.25
N VAL A 125 25.12 19.74 17.22
CA VAL A 125 24.63 20.01 15.87
C VAL A 125 25.38 19.07 14.92
N ALA A 126 24.63 18.41 14.04
CA ALA A 126 25.22 17.62 12.97
C ALA A 126 26.09 18.49 12.08
N GLN A 127 27.22 17.96 11.60
CA GLN A 127 28.06 18.70 10.66
C GLN A 127 27.27 19.00 9.37
N PRO A 128 27.34 20.25 8.86
CA PRO A 128 26.48 20.71 7.77
C PRO A 128 26.76 20.05 6.41
N ASP A 129 27.93 19.44 6.25
CA ASP A 129 28.39 18.72 5.07
C ASP A 129 27.97 17.23 5.08
N ILE A 130 27.46 16.71 6.20
CA ILE A 130 27.06 15.31 6.33
C ILE A 130 25.53 15.19 6.28
N GLN A 131 25.02 14.56 5.22
CA GLN A 131 23.60 14.24 5.08
C GLN A 131 23.31 12.78 5.42
N TRP A 132 22.17 12.53 6.06
CA TRP A 132 21.77 11.18 6.44
C TRP A 132 20.51 10.73 5.73
N LYS A 133 20.68 9.77 4.83
CA LYS A 133 19.57 9.15 4.13
C LYS A 133 18.72 8.29 5.06
N LEU A 134 17.42 8.53 5.05
CA LEU A 134 16.40 7.76 5.75
C LEU A 134 16.01 6.56 4.88
N GLN A 135 16.64 5.41 5.15
CA GLN A 135 16.39 4.17 4.41
C GLN A 135 14.89 3.82 4.33
N GLN A 136 14.12 4.10 5.39
CA GLN A 136 12.69 3.83 5.43
C GLN A 136 11.91 4.61 4.35
N LEU A 137 12.27 5.87 4.10
CA LEU A 137 11.63 6.70 3.06
C LEU A 137 12.08 6.26 1.66
N GLN A 138 13.34 5.85 1.52
CA GLN A 138 13.84 5.29 0.26
C GLN A 138 13.12 3.98 -0.08
N ASP A 139 13.00 3.06 0.88
CA ASP A 139 12.34 1.78 0.70
C ASP A 139 10.85 1.98 0.38
N LEU A 140 10.16 2.87 1.12
CA LEU A 140 8.79 3.28 0.83
C LEU A 140 8.65 3.72 -0.63
N GLY A 141 9.50 4.64 -1.08
CA GLY A 141 9.45 5.16 -2.44
C GLY A 141 9.65 4.05 -3.48
N ASN A 142 10.56 3.11 -3.24
CA ASN A 142 10.81 1.99 -4.13
C ASN A 142 9.61 1.03 -4.22
N HIS A 143 8.99 0.68 -3.08
CA HIS A 143 7.81 -0.19 -3.04
C HIS A 143 6.61 0.46 -3.75
N ILE A 144 6.34 1.75 -3.48
CA ILE A 144 5.28 2.50 -4.17
C ILE A 144 5.55 2.56 -5.68
N SER A 145 6.79 2.79 -6.09
CA SER A 145 7.17 2.82 -7.50
C SER A 145 6.96 1.48 -8.22
N ARG A 146 7.19 0.33 -7.56
CA ARG A 146 6.91 -0.98 -8.16
C ARG A 146 5.42 -1.27 -8.22
N ALA A 147 4.67 -0.92 -7.17
CA ALA A 147 3.22 -1.05 -7.15
C ALA A 147 2.55 -0.24 -8.28
N THR A 148 3.03 0.98 -8.57
CA THR A 148 2.47 1.81 -9.64
C THR A 148 2.72 1.24 -11.03
N VAL A 149 3.93 0.72 -11.31
CA VAL A 149 4.24 0.04 -12.57
C VAL A 149 3.32 -1.15 -12.78
N ALA A 150 3.25 -2.06 -11.80
CA ALA A 150 2.42 -3.26 -11.88
C ALA A 150 0.93 -2.93 -12.06
N LEU A 151 0.44 -1.90 -11.37
CA LEU A 151 -0.96 -1.49 -11.45
C LEU A 151 -1.29 -0.80 -12.78
N CYS A 152 -0.36 -0.04 -13.37
CA CYS A 152 -0.55 0.52 -14.72
C CYS A 152 -0.51 -0.55 -15.81
N ASP A 153 0.31 -1.60 -15.65
CA ASP A 153 0.31 -2.74 -16.56
C ASP A 153 -0.99 -3.52 -16.48
N LEU A 154 -1.49 -3.76 -15.26
CA LEU A 154 -2.80 -4.36 -15.05
C LEU A 154 -3.92 -3.52 -15.67
N GLU A 155 -3.91 -2.19 -15.47
CA GLU A 155 -4.93 -1.31 -16.04
C GLU A 155 -4.93 -1.34 -17.58
N ARG A 156 -3.74 -1.32 -18.21
CA ARG A 156 -3.61 -1.47 -19.67
C ARG A 156 -4.18 -2.81 -20.13
N HIS A 157 -3.73 -3.90 -19.50
CA HIS A 157 -4.18 -5.25 -19.86
C HIS A 157 -5.71 -5.39 -19.72
N MET A 158 -6.30 -4.84 -18.67
CA MET A 158 -7.77 -4.85 -18.48
C MET A 158 -8.53 -4.01 -19.51
N LYS A 159 -7.93 -2.91 -20.01
CA LYS A 159 -8.52 -2.13 -21.12
C LYS A 159 -8.49 -2.92 -22.42
N ASP A 160 -7.38 -3.60 -22.70
CA ASP A 160 -7.22 -4.42 -23.90
C ASP A 160 -8.20 -5.61 -23.90
N LEU A 161 -8.34 -6.31 -22.76
CA LEU A 161 -9.33 -7.37 -22.59
C LEU A 161 -10.76 -6.86 -22.78
N GLY A 162 -11.07 -5.67 -22.25
CA GLY A 162 -12.38 -5.05 -22.40
C GLY A 162 -12.70 -4.67 -23.86
N ALA A 163 -11.73 -4.14 -24.58
CA ALA A 163 -11.87 -3.79 -26.00
C ALA A 163 -12.11 -5.02 -26.89
N ASN A 164 -11.51 -6.16 -26.54
CA ASN A 164 -11.60 -7.40 -27.30
C ASN A 164 -12.68 -8.36 -26.80
N GLY A 165 -13.38 -8.04 -25.70
CA GLY A 165 -14.37 -8.93 -25.09
C GLY A 165 -13.79 -10.24 -24.54
N GLN A 166 -12.52 -10.24 -24.13
CA GLN A 166 -11.74 -11.43 -23.78
C GLN A 166 -11.72 -11.74 -22.27
N PHE A 167 -12.62 -11.15 -21.49
CA PHE A 167 -12.74 -11.49 -20.09
C PHE A 167 -13.26 -12.93 -19.94
N GLY A 168 -12.59 -13.72 -19.11
CA GLY A 168 -12.91 -15.11 -18.81
C GLY A 168 -12.24 -15.57 -17.51
N LEU A 169 -12.10 -16.88 -17.33
CA LEU A 169 -11.47 -17.47 -16.14
C LEU A 169 -9.97 -17.12 -16.06
N GLU A 170 -9.24 -17.29 -17.18
CA GLU A 170 -7.81 -17.03 -17.26
C GLU A 170 -7.45 -15.57 -16.95
N SER A 171 -8.21 -14.62 -17.52
CA SER A 171 -8.03 -13.20 -17.20
C SER A 171 -8.29 -12.91 -15.72
N GLY A 172 -9.25 -13.59 -15.12
CA GLY A 172 -9.57 -13.44 -13.70
C GLY A 172 -8.42 -13.89 -12.81
N GLU A 173 -7.79 -15.03 -13.12
CA GLU A 173 -6.61 -15.51 -12.41
C GLU A 173 -5.43 -14.55 -12.53
N LEU A 174 -5.18 -14.02 -13.73
CA LEU A 174 -4.12 -13.03 -13.99
C LEU A 174 -4.36 -11.74 -13.20
N ILE A 175 -5.61 -11.23 -13.19
CA ILE A 175 -6.00 -10.05 -12.43
C ILE A 175 -5.79 -10.28 -10.93
N LEU A 176 -6.22 -11.42 -10.40
CA LEU A 176 -6.06 -11.76 -8.99
C LEU A 176 -4.58 -11.93 -8.59
N CYS A 177 -3.78 -12.55 -9.45
CA CYS A 177 -2.34 -12.69 -9.25
C CYS A 177 -1.66 -11.32 -9.20
N SER A 178 -1.97 -10.45 -10.16
CA SER A 178 -1.47 -9.06 -10.20
C SER A 178 -1.91 -8.27 -8.97
N ALA A 179 -3.18 -8.37 -8.58
CA ALA A 179 -3.71 -7.72 -7.38
C ALA A 179 -2.98 -8.16 -6.09
N ARG A 180 -2.62 -9.45 -5.99
CA ARG A 180 -1.86 -9.98 -4.87
C ARG A 180 -0.46 -9.36 -4.82
N SER A 181 0.25 -9.34 -5.94
CA SER A 181 1.59 -8.74 -6.03
C SER A 181 1.58 -7.25 -5.68
N ILE A 182 0.60 -6.50 -6.19
CA ILE A 182 0.44 -5.06 -5.89
C ILE A 182 0.16 -4.86 -4.39
N LYS A 183 -0.69 -5.70 -3.79
CA LYS A 183 -0.97 -5.67 -2.35
C LYS A 183 0.29 -5.96 -1.52
N GLU A 184 1.13 -6.89 -1.94
CA GLU A 184 2.39 -7.21 -1.26
C GLU A 184 3.33 -6.00 -1.25
N GLU A 185 3.49 -5.31 -2.39
CA GLU A 185 4.29 -4.08 -2.48
C GLU A 185 3.73 -2.96 -1.57
N ILE A 186 2.42 -2.74 -1.56
CA ILE A 186 1.77 -1.77 -0.68
C ILE A 186 1.98 -2.13 0.81
N THR A 187 1.93 -3.42 1.14
CA THR A 187 2.13 -3.91 2.51
C THR A 187 3.59 -3.73 2.95
N ALA A 188 4.53 -3.94 2.04
CA ALA A 188 5.96 -3.73 2.28
C ALA A 188 6.30 -2.24 2.41
N ALA A 189 5.72 -1.37 1.56
CA ALA A 189 5.77 0.09 1.70
C ALA A 189 5.30 0.54 3.09
N ARG A 190 4.14 0.04 3.54
CA ARG A 190 3.60 0.31 4.87
C ARG A 190 4.55 -0.15 5.98
N SER A 191 5.11 -1.35 5.85
CA SER A 191 6.02 -1.92 6.85
C SER A 191 7.33 -1.13 6.96
N ALA A 192 7.84 -0.61 5.84
CA ALA A 192 9.06 0.21 5.81
C ALA A 192 8.95 1.47 6.69
N ILE A 193 7.79 2.10 6.72
CA ILE A 193 7.55 3.32 7.52
C ILE A 193 7.06 3.04 8.94
N LEU A 194 6.28 1.98 9.16
CA LEU A 194 5.68 1.70 10.47
C LEU A 194 6.65 1.04 11.47
N LEU A 195 7.63 0.26 10.98
CA LEU A 195 8.53 -0.50 11.84
C LEU A 195 9.93 0.14 11.82
N PRO A 196 10.36 0.80 12.91
CA PRO A 196 11.75 1.14 13.07
C PRO A 196 12.57 -0.15 13.03
N ARG A 197 13.50 -0.28 12.09
CA ARG A 197 14.37 -1.47 12.00
C ARG A 197 15.05 -1.70 13.36
N LYS A 198 14.79 -2.85 13.99
CA LYS A 198 15.42 -3.26 15.26
C LYS A 198 16.93 -3.24 15.07
N ARG A 199 17.64 -2.47 15.90
CA ARG A 199 19.11 -2.52 16.00
C ARG A 199 19.48 -2.77 17.45
N TYR A 200 20.29 -3.80 17.69
CA TYR A 200 20.82 -4.12 19.01
C TYR A 200 21.85 -3.07 19.44
N VAL A 201 21.89 -2.76 20.75
CA VAL A 201 22.74 -1.71 21.35
C VAL A 201 24.24 -1.88 21.04
N HIS A 202 24.71 -3.12 20.88
CA HIS A 202 26.09 -3.38 20.46
C HIS A 202 26.39 -2.93 19.02
N HIS A 203 25.40 -2.98 18.13
CA HIS A 203 25.55 -2.55 16.75
C HIS A 203 25.46 -1.01 16.59
N THR A 204 24.92 -0.30 17.60
CA THR A 204 24.90 1.17 17.63
C THR A 204 26.21 1.79 18.13
N ARG A 205 27.10 1.01 18.75
CA ARG A 205 28.40 1.51 19.25
C ARG A 205 29.43 1.78 18.14
N TRP A 206 29.24 1.16 16.98
CA TRP A 206 30.04 1.39 15.76
C TRP A 206 29.44 2.44 14.82
N TYR A 207 28.24 2.91 15.11
CA TYR A 207 27.62 4.06 14.46
C TYR A 207 27.62 5.22 15.46
N HIS A 208 28.82 5.74 15.75
CA HIS A 208 28.92 7.09 16.32
C HIS A 208 28.15 8.03 15.37
N ASP A 209 27.20 8.79 15.93
CA ASP A 209 26.44 9.92 15.34
C ASP A 209 24.98 9.76 14.87
N LYS A 210 24.26 8.63 15.02
CA LYS A 210 22.88 8.56 14.45
C LYS A 210 21.79 7.89 15.26
N VAL A 211 21.59 8.25 16.52
CA VAL A 211 20.40 7.77 17.24
C VAL A 211 19.87 8.86 18.17
N HIS A 212 18.75 9.49 17.78
CA HIS A 212 17.67 9.93 18.70
C HIS A 212 16.45 10.52 17.94
N LEU A 213 16.49 10.63 16.60
CA LEU A 213 15.37 11.14 15.79
C LEU A 213 14.14 10.21 15.62
N LYS A 214 14.22 8.95 16.07
CA LYS A 214 13.31 7.88 15.63
C LYS A 214 11.89 7.93 16.23
N VAL A 215 11.68 8.66 17.32
CA VAL A 215 10.38 8.66 18.04
C VAL A 215 9.36 9.60 17.39
N TYR A 216 9.81 10.62 16.66
CA TYR A 216 8.93 11.70 16.22
C TYR A 216 8.40 11.59 14.79
N LEU A 217 9.06 10.80 13.93
CA LEU A 217 8.56 10.51 12.58
C LEU A 217 7.21 9.75 12.61
N PHE A 218 6.96 9.00 13.69
CA PHE A 218 5.70 8.29 13.93
C PHE A 218 4.52 9.23 14.25
N GLN A 219 4.79 10.43 14.80
CA GLN A 219 3.75 11.43 15.06
C GLN A 219 3.37 12.21 13.79
N TRP A 220 4.30 12.40 12.85
CA TRP A 220 4.04 13.10 11.58
C TRP A 220 3.13 12.31 10.62
N LEU A 221 3.32 10.98 10.53
CA LEU A 221 2.46 10.12 9.70
C LEU A 221 1.02 10.03 10.21
N ASN A 222 0.81 10.03 11.54
CA ASN A 222 -0.53 10.03 12.13
C ASN A 222 -1.25 11.39 11.99
N ALA A 223 -0.52 12.50 12.02
CA ALA A 223 -1.12 13.83 11.84
C ALA A 223 -1.53 14.11 10.39
N SER A 224 -0.82 13.53 9.41
CA SER A 224 -1.08 13.75 7.98
C SER A 224 -2.21 12.89 7.39
N CYS A 225 -2.76 11.95 8.16
CA CYS A 225 -3.93 11.13 7.80
C CYS A 225 -5.27 11.68 8.34
N HIS A 226 -5.26 12.82 9.04
CA HIS A 226 -6.45 13.49 9.57
C HIS A 226 -6.70 14.89 8.99
N THR A 227 -6.19 15.14 7.78
CA THR A 227 -6.53 16.29 6.93
C THR A 227 -6.74 15.80 5.52
#